data_AF-A0A0N0K2Y2-F1
#
_entry.id   AF-A0A0N0K2Y2-F1
#
_cell.length_a   1.000
_cell.length_b   1.000
_cell.length_c   1.000
_cell.angle_alpha   90.00
_cell.angle_beta   90.00
_cell.angle_gamma   90.00
#
_symmetry.space_group_name_H-M   'P 1'
#
loop_
_entity.id
_entity.type
_entity.pdbx_description
1 polymer ?
#
loop_
_entity_poly.entity_id
_entity_poly.type
_entity_poly.pdbx_seq_one_letter_code
_entity_poly.pdbx_strand_id
1 'polypeptide(L)'
;MASTQTEQSTATDAAPPKTEWKRGLKIPPQGVGGYDRSWYPACLSADVAPGEVIGRPFLSGEAVVFRGQSGTAILTAAAAP
;
A
#
# COMPACT_ATOMS: atom_id res chain seq x y z
N MET A 1 -20.76 -9.09 -55.58
CA MET A 1 -20.09 -10.25 -54.94
C MET A 1 -18.66 -9.83 -54.63
N ALA A 2 -18.10 -10.36 -53.52
CA ALA A 2 -16.80 -10.03 -52.89
C ALA A 2 -16.86 -8.80 -51.95
N SER A 3 -17.37 -8.94 -50.71
CA SER A 3 -16.81 -9.61 -49.51
C SER A 3 -15.86 -8.70 -48.72
N THR A 4 -16.44 -8.07 -47.70
CA THR A 4 -15.81 -7.34 -46.60
C THR A 4 -14.89 -8.28 -45.79
N GLN A 5 -13.63 -7.90 -45.57
CA GLN A 5 -12.78 -8.53 -44.57
C GLN A 5 -12.73 -7.68 -43.30
N THR A 6 -13.28 -8.26 -42.24
CA THR A 6 -13.16 -7.84 -40.85
C THR A 6 -11.89 -8.47 -40.28
N GLU A 7 -10.91 -7.66 -39.88
CA GLU A 7 -9.81 -8.14 -39.04
C GLU A 7 -10.07 -7.71 -37.59
N GLN A 8 -10.61 -8.65 -36.81
CA GLN A 8 -10.67 -8.58 -35.36
C GLN A 8 -9.28 -8.89 -34.80
N SER A 9 -8.57 -7.86 -34.35
CA SER A 9 -7.34 -8.02 -33.57
C SER A 9 -7.71 -8.28 -32.10
N THR A 10 -7.82 -9.55 -31.72
CA THR A 10 -7.86 -9.95 -30.31
C THR A 10 -6.41 -10.00 -29.79
N ALA A 11 -5.86 -8.85 -29.44
CA ALA A 11 -4.67 -8.80 -28.61
C ALA A 11 -5.09 -9.13 -27.17
N THR A 12 -4.97 -10.40 -26.80
CA THR A 12 -4.95 -10.81 -25.40
C THR A 12 -3.75 -10.13 -24.75
N ASP A 13 -4.01 -9.09 -23.97
CA ASP A 13 -3.04 -8.39 -23.12
C ASP A 13 -2.57 -9.36 -22.03
N ALA A 14 -1.61 -10.20 -22.37
CA ALA A 14 -0.99 -11.10 -21.42
C ALA A 14 -0.14 -10.26 -20.46
N ALA A 15 -0.62 -10.14 -19.21
CA ALA A 15 0.10 -9.45 -18.14
C ALA A 15 1.55 -9.97 -18.06
N PRO A 16 2.55 -9.07 -17.91
CA PRO A 16 3.94 -9.47 -17.88
C PRO A 16 4.21 -10.46 -16.73
N PRO A 17 5.17 -11.39 -16.90
CA PRO A 17 5.51 -12.35 -15.87
C PRO A 17 5.91 -11.62 -14.59
N LYS A 18 5.29 -12.00 -13.47
CA LYS A 18 5.60 -11.43 -12.15
C LYS A 18 7.06 -11.73 -11.83
N THR A 19 7.92 -10.75 -11.99
CA THR A 19 9.33 -10.85 -11.60
C THR A 19 9.36 -11.15 -10.10
N GLU A 20 9.99 -12.26 -9.72
CA GLU A 20 10.16 -12.62 -8.32
C GLU A 20 11.11 -11.61 -7.67
N TRP A 21 10.56 -10.65 -6.94
CA TRP A 21 11.33 -9.66 -6.22
C TRP A 21 12.12 -10.35 -5.10
N LYS A 22 13.40 -10.63 -5.34
CA LYS A 22 14.30 -11.11 -4.29
C LYS A 22 14.44 -10.00 -3.24
N ARG A 23 14.06 -10.32 -2.00
CA ARG A 23 14.29 -9.43 -0.85
C ARG A 23 15.79 -9.12 -0.77
N GLY A 24 16.12 -7.84 -0.63
CA GLY A 24 17.51 -7.38 -0.53
C GLY A 24 18.24 -7.89 0.71
N LEU A 25 19.50 -7.45 0.87
CA LEU A 25 20.35 -7.76 2.02
C LEU A 25 19.60 -7.49 3.35
N LYS A 26 19.69 -8.43 4.29
CA LYS A 26 19.07 -8.27 5.61
C LYS A 26 19.91 -7.32 6.46
N ILE A 27 19.42 -6.10 6.65
CA ILE A 27 20.09 -5.08 7.48
C ILE A 27 19.71 -5.31 8.96
N PRO A 28 20.67 -5.30 9.89
CA PRO A 28 20.35 -5.33 11.33
C PRO A 28 19.50 -4.13 11.75
N PRO A 29 18.54 -4.29 12.69
CA PRO A 29 17.75 -3.18 13.20
C PRO A 29 18.65 -2.08 13.79
N GLN A 30 18.32 -0.82 13.50
CA GLN A 30 19.04 0.35 13.99
C GLN A 30 18.15 1.15 14.96
N GLY A 31 18.76 1.95 15.84
CA GLY A 31 18.03 2.78 16.80
C GLY A 31 17.43 2.03 18.01
N VAL A 32 16.73 2.78 18.87
CA VAL A 32 16.17 2.24 20.12
C VAL A 32 14.96 1.36 19.80
N GLY A 33 14.95 0.12 20.29
CA GLY A 33 13.91 -0.85 19.96
C GLY A 33 13.92 -1.33 18.50
N GLY A 34 14.98 -1.03 17.75
CA GLY A 34 15.10 -1.40 16.33
C GLY A 34 14.47 -0.40 15.35
N TYR A 35 14.13 0.81 15.81
CA TYR A 35 13.62 1.90 14.98
C TYR A 35 14.47 3.17 15.11
N ASP A 36 14.77 3.78 13.98
CA ASP A 36 15.44 5.07 13.87
C ASP A 36 14.45 6.22 14.04
N ARG A 37 14.97 7.42 14.34
CA ARG A 37 14.17 8.65 14.37
C ARG A 37 14.02 9.20 12.95
N SER A 38 13.22 8.52 12.14
CA SER A 38 12.99 8.85 10.72
C SER A 38 11.52 8.75 10.33
N TRP A 39 11.22 9.13 9.10
CA TRP A 39 9.90 8.94 8.50
C TRP A 39 9.71 7.49 8.07
N TYR A 40 8.59 6.88 8.47
CA TYR A 40 8.17 5.54 8.06
C TYR A 40 6.80 5.61 7.36
N PRO A 41 6.61 4.94 6.21
CA PRO A 41 5.30 4.81 5.62
C PRO A 41 4.44 3.89 6.49
N ALA A 42 3.24 4.33 6.86
CA ALA A 42 2.29 3.53 7.64
C ALA A 42 1.33 2.72 6.76
N CYS A 43 0.75 3.36 5.74
CA CYS A 43 -0.15 2.75 4.78
C CYS A 43 -0.20 3.57 3.48
N LEU A 44 -0.86 3.04 2.46
CA LEU A 44 -1.17 3.84 1.27
C LEU A 44 -2.26 4.85 1.61
N SER A 45 -2.24 6.02 0.95
CA SER A 45 -3.32 7.01 1.12
C SER A 45 -4.68 6.43 0.70
N ALA A 46 -4.69 5.54 -0.29
CA ALA A 46 -5.88 4.85 -0.77
C ALA A 46 -6.41 3.76 0.18
N ASP A 47 -5.64 3.37 1.20
CA ASP A 47 -6.08 2.38 2.19
C ASP A 47 -7.12 2.94 3.18
N VAL A 48 -7.33 4.27 3.19
CA VAL A 48 -8.28 4.94 4.08
C VAL A 48 -9.16 5.88 3.25
N ALA A 49 -10.38 5.43 2.96
CA ALA A 49 -11.37 6.24 2.28
C ALA A 49 -11.87 7.38 3.19
N PRO A 50 -12.45 8.46 2.63
CA PRO A 50 -13.09 9.50 3.43
C PRO A 50 -14.17 8.93 4.36
N GLY A 51 -14.10 9.27 5.66
CA GLY A 51 -14.99 8.76 6.69
C GLY A 51 -14.60 7.40 7.26
N GLU A 52 -13.52 6.79 6.78
CA GLU A 52 -13.04 5.49 7.25
C GLU A 52 -12.04 5.63 8.40
N VAL A 53 -12.03 4.62 9.26
CA VAL A 53 -11.07 4.41 10.33
C VAL A 53 -10.51 3.00 10.20
N ILE A 54 -9.18 2.86 10.11
CA ILE A 54 -8.51 1.57 10.05
C ILE A 54 -7.48 1.45 11.18
N GLY A 55 -7.30 0.23 11.69
CA GLY A 55 -6.17 -0.14 12.53
C GLY A 55 -5.10 -0.85 11.70
N ARG A 56 -3.83 -0.52 11.91
CA ARG A 56 -2.69 -1.22 11.29
C ARG A 56 -1.56 -1.44 12.29
N PRO A 57 -0.85 -2.58 12.20
CA PRO A 57 0.41 -2.73 12.91
C PRO A 57 1.39 -1.67 12.40
N PHE A 58 2.01 -0.93 13.33
CA PHE A 58 2.98 0.11 13.01
C PHE A 58 4.10 0.13 14.04
N LEU A 59 5.33 -0.04 13.56
CA LEU A 59 6.50 -0.30 14.40
C LEU A 59 6.22 -1.48 15.36
N SER A 60 6.44 -1.31 16.67
CA SER A 60 6.18 -2.34 17.69
C SER A 60 4.78 -2.27 18.30
N GLY A 61 3.85 -1.54 17.71
CA GLY A 61 2.50 -1.38 18.25
C GLY A 61 1.43 -1.32 17.17
N GLU A 62 0.30 -0.72 17.52
CA GLU A 62 -0.79 -0.48 16.59
C GLU A 62 -1.02 1.02 16.43
N ALA A 63 -1.32 1.42 15.20
CA ALA A 63 -1.72 2.77 14.86
C ALA A 63 -3.13 2.77 14.29
N VAL A 64 -3.88 3.80 14.64
CA VAL A 64 -5.19 4.10 14.04
C VAL A 64 -4.98 5.18 13.00
N VAL A 65 -5.45 4.92 11.78
CA VAL A 65 -5.45 5.88 10.68
C VAL A 65 -6.89 6.18 10.32
N PHE A 66 -7.25 7.46 10.24
CA PHE A 66 -8.59 7.87 9.85
C PHE A 66 -8.55 9.05 8.90
N ARG A 67 -9.58 9.18 8.08
CA ARG A 67 -9.75 10.32 7.17
C ARG A 67 -11.04 11.04 7.46
N GLY A 68 -10.93 12.27 7.97
CA GLY A 68 -12.08 13.12 8.23
C GLY A 68 -12.74 13.64 6.95
N GLN A 69 -13.83 14.39 7.12
CA GLN A 69 -14.56 15.06 6.02
C GLN A 69 -13.69 16.04 5.21
N SER A 70 -12.61 16.57 5.79
CA SER A 70 -11.63 17.40 5.08
C SER A 70 -10.82 16.64 4.03
N GLY A 71 -10.89 15.30 4.04
CA GLY A 71 -10.09 14.45 3.18
C GLY A 71 -8.63 14.31 3.62
N THR A 72 -8.21 14.86 4.76
CA THR A 72 -6.85 14.66 5.30
C THR A 72 -6.79 13.37 6.11
N ALA A 73 -5.81 12.52 5.80
CA ALA A 73 -5.51 11.33 6.61
C ALA A 73 -4.69 11.72 7.84
N ILE A 74 -5.10 11.21 9.00
CA ILE A 74 -4.44 11.42 10.29
C ILE A 74 -4.07 10.06 10.86
N LEU A 75 -2.87 9.96 11.43
CA LEU A 75 -2.37 8.77 12.11
C LEU A 75 -2.16 9.08 13.60
N THR A 76 -2.67 8.22 14.47
CA THR A 76 -2.47 8.29 15.92
C THR A 76 -2.08 6.92 16.46
N ALA A 77 -1.39 6.89 17.60
CA ALA A 77 -1.18 5.64 18.33
C ALA A 77 -2.54 5.07 18.78
N ALA A 78 -2.69 3.76 18.71
CA ALA A 78 -3.80 3.08 19.38
C ALA A 78 -3.64 3.26 20.89
N ALA A 79 -4.75 3.53 21.58
CA ALA A 79 -4.74 3.51 23.04
C ALA A 79 -4.47 2.07 23.53
N ALA A 80 -3.73 1.93 24.63
CA ALA A 80 -3.72 0.69 25.39
C ALA A 80 -5.15 0.40 25.89
N PRO A 81 -5.54 -0.89 26.05
CA PRO A 81 -6.86 -1.26 26.57
C PRO A 81 -7.14 -0.67 27.97
#